data_AF-A0A383EV70-F1
#
_entry.id   AF-A0A383EV70-F1
#
_cell.length_a   1.000
_cell.length_b   1.000
_cell.length_c   1.000
_cell.angle_alpha   90.00
_cell.angle_beta   90.00
_cell.angle_gamma   90.00
#
_symmetry.space_group_name_H-M   'P 1'
#
loop_
_entity.id
_entity.type
_entity.pdbx_description
1 polymer ?
#
loop_
_entity_poly.entity_id
_entity_poly.type
_entity_poly.pdbx_seq_one_letter_code
_entity_poly.pdbx_strand_id
1 'polypeptide(L)'
;MTPPTAGYYRLPSQVSHITEAISQIPVKSYLVGGVLRDSILGTTNPDVDIVVVASALDVAKKIADLMNGRSFQLDTSRDICRVLANVSGNEIQIDIASAQNGISSDIAKRDFTINS
;
A
#
# COMPACT_ATOMS: atom_id res chain seq x y z
N MET A 1 -18.44 17.80 10.44
CA MET A 1 -18.03 16.41 10.67
C MET A 1 -17.53 16.30 12.10
N THR A 2 -18.19 15.49 12.93
CA THR A 2 -17.64 15.15 14.24
C THR A 2 -16.47 14.18 13.99
N PRO A 3 -15.24 14.48 14.44
CA PRO A 3 -14.14 13.53 14.33
C PRO A 3 -14.56 12.24 15.04
N PRO A 4 -14.23 11.06 14.50
CA PRO A 4 -14.48 9.83 15.21
C PRO A 4 -13.77 9.87 16.56
N THR A 5 -14.52 9.46 17.59
CA THR A 5 -14.01 9.29 18.95
C THR A 5 -12.76 8.43 18.90
N ALA A 6 -11.65 8.93 19.46
CA ALA A 6 -10.37 8.24 19.48
C ALA A 6 -10.56 6.76 19.86
N GLY A 7 -10.22 5.84 18.96
CA GLY A 7 -10.22 4.41 19.31
C GLY A 7 -10.29 3.39 18.17
N TYR A 8 -10.89 3.68 17.01
CA TYR A 8 -11.04 2.65 15.96
C TYR A 8 -10.89 3.23 14.56
N TYR A 9 -9.72 3.07 13.96
CA TYR A 9 -9.59 3.09 12.50
C TYR A 9 -9.95 1.71 11.95
N ARG A 10 -10.53 1.67 10.74
CA ARG A 10 -10.86 0.40 10.07
C ARG A 10 -10.17 0.36 8.72
N LEU A 11 -9.15 -0.48 8.62
CA LEU A 11 -8.49 -0.75 7.34
C LEU A 11 -9.38 -1.66 6.47
N PRO A 12 -9.28 -1.55 5.14
CA PRO A 12 -9.92 -2.48 4.21
C PRO A 12 -9.51 -3.93 4.51
N SER A 13 -10.44 -4.88 4.35
CA SER A 13 -10.20 -6.31 4.63
C SER A 13 -9.00 -6.88 3.89
N GLN A 14 -8.76 -6.44 2.66
CA GLN A 14 -7.60 -6.83 1.85
C GLN A 14 -6.25 -6.53 2.51
N VAL A 15 -6.16 -5.54 3.41
CA VAL A 15 -4.88 -5.16 4.05
C VAL A 15 -4.28 -6.32 4.86
N SER A 16 -5.09 -7.24 5.39
CA SER A 16 -4.56 -8.41 6.11
C SER A 16 -3.79 -9.35 5.18
N HIS A 17 -4.34 -9.65 4.00
CA HIS A 17 -3.70 -10.53 2.99
C HIS A 17 -2.42 -9.90 2.45
N ILE A 18 -2.47 -8.59 2.25
CA ILE A 18 -1.32 -7.78 1.83
C ILE A 18 -0.21 -7.84 2.89
N THR A 19 -0.57 -7.67 4.17
CA THR A 19 0.37 -7.71 5.30
C THR A 19 1.02 -9.09 5.42
N GLU A 20 0.24 -10.16 5.28
CA GLU A 20 0.74 -11.53 5.29
C GLU A 20 1.76 -11.77 4.17
N ALA A 21 1.46 -11.35 2.94
CA ALA A 21 2.38 -11.50 1.81
C ALA A 21 3.66 -10.67 2.00
N ILE A 22 3.56 -9.38 2.34
CA ILE A 22 4.73 -8.51 2.43
C ILE A 22 5.63 -8.85 3.63
N SER A 23 5.07 -9.41 4.71
CA SER A 23 5.84 -9.87 5.88
C SER A 23 6.85 -10.97 5.57
N GLN A 24 6.66 -11.70 4.46
CA GLN A 24 7.58 -12.75 4.00
C GLN A 24 8.76 -12.18 3.19
N ILE A 25 8.75 -10.87 2.91
CA ILE A 25 9.76 -10.19 2.13
C ILE A 25 10.58 -9.32 3.10
N PRO A 26 11.90 -9.52 3.24
CA PRO A 26 12.72 -8.79 4.20
C PRO A 26 13.03 -7.37 3.72
N VAL A 27 12.00 -6.53 3.63
CA VAL A 27 12.07 -5.13 3.19
C VAL A 27 11.31 -4.24 4.15
N LYS A 28 11.74 -2.98 4.25
CA LYS A 28 10.99 -1.97 4.99
C LYS A 28 9.82 -1.49 4.13
N SER A 29 8.59 -1.66 4.62
CA SER A 29 7.37 -1.28 3.92
C SER A 29 6.45 -0.42 4.78
N TYR A 30 5.67 0.44 4.13
CA TYR A 30 4.78 1.39 4.78
C TYR A 30 3.45 1.43 4.05
N LEU A 31 2.35 1.27 4.78
CA LEU A 31 1.02 1.65 4.31
C LEU A 31 0.94 3.18 4.30
N VAL A 32 0.49 3.78 3.21
CA VAL A 32 0.50 5.24 3.02
C VAL A 32 -0.76 5.72 2.31
N GLY A 33 -0.98 7.04 2.27
CA GLY A 33 -1.97 7.66 1.40
C GLY A 33 -3.41 7.61 1.90
N GLY A 34 -4.34 7.64 0.96
CA GLY A 34 -5.77 7.85 1.22
C GLY A 34 -6.39 6.80 2.13
N VAL A 35 -5.91 5.55 2.07
CA VAL A 35 -6.37 4.46 2.93
C VAL A 35 -6.24 4.80 4.42
N LEU A 36 -5.16 5.48 4.84
CA LEU A 36 -4.96 5.88 6.23
C LEU A 36 -5.92 7.00 6.62
N ARG A 37 -6.00 8.05 5.80
CA ARG A 37 -6.92 9.17 6.00
C ARG A 37 -8.35 8.69 6.12
N ASP A 38 -8.79 7.88 5.17
CA ASP A 38 -10.17 7.42 5.06
C ASP A 38 -10.50 6.50 6.25
N SER A 39 -9.57 5.61 6.63
CA SER A 39 -9.72 4.77 7.83
C SER A 39 -9.83 5.60 9.12
N ILE A 40 -9.09 6.71 9.23
CA ILE A 40 -9.17 7.64 10.36
C ILE A 40 -10.49 8.41 10.33
N LEU A 41 -11.03 8.73 9.16
CA LEU A 41 -12.32 9.43 9.00
C LEU A 41 -13.53 8.49 9.10
N GLY A 42 -13.31 7.18 9.23
CA GLY A 42 -14.37 6.17 9.31
C GLY A 42 -14.99 5.80 7.96
N THR A 43 -14.32 6.12 6.86
CA THR A 43 -14.69 5.70 5.50
C THR A 43 -13.78 4.57 5.02
N THR A 44 -14.24 3.80 4.03
CA THR A 44 -13.44 2.70 3.44
C THR A 44 -12.97 3.07 2.04
N ASN A 45 -11.70 2.84 1.77
CA ASN A 45 -11.08 3.06 0.46
C ASN A 45 -10.44 1.75 -0.02
N PRO A 46 -10.86 1.17 -1.16
CA PRO A 46 -10.28 -0.06 -1.67
C PRO A 46 -8.89 0.16 -2.31
N ASP A 47 -8.44 1.38 -2.52
CA ASP A 47 -7.11 1.64 -3.07
C ASP A 47 -6.07 1.57 -1.94
N VAL A 48 -5.20 0.57 -2.01
CA VAL A 48 -4.11 0.35 -1.05
C VAL A 48 -2.78 0.73 -1.68
N ASP A 49 -2.15 1.77 -1.13
CA ASP A 49 -0.82 2.21 -1.53
C ASP A 49 0.22 1.76 -0.49
N ILE A 50 1.32 1.19 -0.98
CA ILE A 50 2.47 0.79 -0.17
C ILE A 50 3.73 1.44 -0.70
N VAL A 51 4.54 1.97 0.21
CA VAL A 51 5.90 2.41 -0.09
C VAL A 51 6.90 1.41 0.46
N VAL A 52 7.88 1.03 -0.35
CA VAL A 52 8.96 0.12 0.03
C VAL A 52 10.32 0.79 -0.09
N VAL A 53 11.21 0.52 0.84
CA VAL A 53 12.63 0.95 0.76
C VAL A 53 13.43 -0.15 0.04
N ALA A 54 13.04 -0.40 -1.22
CA ALA A 54 13.58 -1.41 -2.12
C ALA A 54 13.10 -1.13 -3.55
N SER A 55 13.50 -1.94 -4.53
CA SER A 55 12.85 -1.91 -5.84
C SER A 55 11.38 -2.31 -5.72
N ALA A 56 10.47 -1.44 -6.17
CA ALA A 56 9.05 -1.75 -6.17
C ALA A 56 8.74 -2.90 -7.14
N LEU A 57 9.44 -2.95 -8.28
CA LEU A 57 9.32 -4.04 -9.26
C LEU A 57 9.60 -5.42 -8.64
N ASP A 58 10.71 -5.56 -7.92
CA ASP A 58 11.10 -6.84 -7.32
C ASP A 58 10.14 -7.25 -6.20
N VAL A 59 9.69 -6.29 -5.38
CA VAL A 59 8.71 -6.54 -4.33
C VAL A 59 7.35 -6.91 -4.92
N ALA A 60 6.88 -6.19 -5.94
CA ALA A 60 5.60 -6.45 -6.61
C ALA A 60 5.55 -7.83 -7.25
N LYS A 61 6.64 -8.29 -7.88
CA LYS A 61 6.75 -9.66 -8.40
C LYS A 61 6.59 -10.70 -7.29
N LYS A 62 7.34 -10.56 -6.20
CA LYS A 62 7.26 -11.48 -5.05
C LYS A 62 5.89 -11.51 -4.41
N ILE A 63 5.26 -10.35 -4.20
CA ILE A 63 3.90 -10.27 -3.66
C ILE A 63 2.90 -10.94 -4.61
N ALA A 64 3.01 -10.69 -5.92
CA ALA A 64 2.16 -11.36 -6.91
C ALA A 64 2.34 -12.89 -6.86
N ASP A 65 3.57 -13.39 -6.78
CA ASP A 65 3.84 -14.83 -6.67
C ASP A 65 3.23 -15.44 -5.40
N LEU A 66 3.40 -14.79 -4.24
CA LEU A 66 2.85 -15.23 -2.95
C LEU A 66 1.32 -15.26 -2.94
N MET A 67 0.68 -14.36 -3.68
CA MET A 67 -0.78 -14.23 -3.72
C MET A 67 -1.41 -14.90 -4.95
N ASN A 68 -0.62 -15.63 -5.74
CA ASN A 68 -1.02 -16.22 -7.02
C ASN A 68 -1.71 -15.20 -7.96
N GLY A 69 -1.16 -13.99 -7.98
CA GLY A 69 -1.65 -12.84 -8.72
C GLY A 69 -0.77 -12.48 -9.92
N ARG A 70 -0.90 -11.23 -10.38
CA ARG A 70 -0.08 -10.64 -11.43
C ARG A 70 0.42 -9.28 -11.00
N SER A 71 1.61 -8.90 -11.44
CA SER A 71 2.15 -7.56 -11.28
C SER A 71 2.57 -6.95 -12.62
N PHE A 72 2.52 -5.62 -12.69
CA PHE A 72 3.01 -4.85 -13.84
C PHE A 72 3.46 -3.46 -13.40
N GLN A 73 4.36 -2.84 -14.15
CA GLN A 73 4.80 -1.47 -13.89
C GLN A 73 3.72 -0.49 -14.34
N LEU A 74 3.37 0.47 -13.47
CA LEU A 74 2.53 1.62 -13.81
C LEU A 74 3.38 2.79 -14.30
N ASP A 75 4.52 3.01 -13.65
CA ASP A 75 5.44 4.09 -13.97
C ASP A 75 6.87 3.63 -13.73
N THR A 76 7.63 3.46 -14.82
CA THR A 76 9.02 3.03 -14.78
C THR A 76 9.95 4.10 -14.21
N SER A 77 9.64 5.39 -14.42
CA SER A 77 10.48 6.50 -13.99
C SER A 77 10.42 6.72 -12.47
N ARG A 78 9.26 6.46 -11.87
CA ARG A 78 9.01 6.57 -10.43
C ARG A 78 9.11 5.24 -9.68
N ASP A 79 9.43 4.15 -10.38
CA ASP A 79 9.41 2.77 -9.86
C ASP A 79 8.11 2.50 -9.09
N ILE A 80 6.99 2.59 -9.82
CA ILE A 80 5.64 2.30 -9.32
C ILE A 80 5.12 1.06 -10.04
N CYS A 81 4.67 0.07 -9.27
CA CYS A 81 4.12 -1.18 -9.76
C CYS A 81 2.74 -1.43 -9.16
N ARG A 82 1.87 -2.09 -9.92
CA ARG A 82 0.57 -2.57 -9.43
C ARG A 82 0.60 -4.09 -9.30
N VAL A 83 0.01 -4.58 -8.22
CA VAL A 83 -0.29 -6.00 -8.01
C VAL A 83 -1.81 -6.19 -8.03
N LEU A 84 -2.26 -7.20 -8.76
CA LEU A 84 -3.64 -7.66 -8.80
C LEU A 84 -3.70 -9.14 -8.39
N ALA A 85 -4.54 -9.47 -7.41
CA ALA A 85 -4.74 -10.84 -6.96
C ALA A 85 -6.20 -11.09 -6.53
N ASN A 86 -6.57 -12.37 -6.41
CA ASN A 86 -7.80 -12.77 -5.74
C ASN A 86 -7.46 -13.76 -4.64
N VAL A 87 -7.67 -13.37 -3.38
CA VAL A 87 -7.35 -14.20 -2.21
C VAL A 87 -8.62 -14.46 -1.42
N SER A 88 -9.02 -15.73 -1.37
CA SER A 88 -10.23 -16.18 -0.67
C SER A 88 -11.49 -15.41 -1.09
N GLY A 89 -11.62 -15.09 -2.38
CA GLY A 89 -12.75 -14.33 -2.93
C GLY A 89 -12.65 -12.81 -2.78
N ASN A 90 -11.58 -12.28 -2.16
CA ASN A 90 -11.31 -10.85 -2.08
C ASN A 90 -10.48 -10.43 -3.29
N GLU A 91 -10.98 -9.48 -4.07
CA GLU A 91 -10.17 -8.78 -5.07
C GLU A 91 -9.19 -7.85 -4.37
N ILE A 92 -7.93 -7.94 -4.76
CA ILE A 92 -6.85 -7.18 -4.16
C ILE A 92 -6.16 -6.38 -5.26
N GLN A 93 -6.09 -5.07 -5.05
CA GLN A 93 -5.31 -4.14 -5.85
C GLN A 93 -4.37 -3.37 -4.93
N ILE A 94 -3.07 -3.41 -5.27
CA ILE A 94 -2.03 -2.75 -4.48
C ILE A 94 -1.15 -1.96 -5.42
N ASP A 95 -0.94 -0.69 -5.12
CA ASP A 95 0.10 0.11 -5.75
C ASP A 95 1.32 0.15 -4.84
N ILE A 96 2.48 -0.17 -5.40
CA ILE A 96 3.75 -0.25 -4.69
C ILE A 96 4.69 0.75 -5.31
N ALA A 97 5.15 1.72 -4.53
CA ALA A 97 6.12 2.73 -4.93
C ALA A 97 7.46 2.52 -4.20
N SER A 98 8.56 2.80 -4.88
CA SER A 98 9.89 2.76 -4.28
C SER A 98 10.27 4.09 -3.62
N ALA A 99 10.65 4.03 -2.34
CA ALA A 99 11.29 5.14 -1.63
C ALA A 99 12.80 4.92 -1.54
N GLN A 100 13.51 5.13 -2.65
CA GLN A 100 14.98 4.94 -2.74
C GLN A 100 15.76 5.73 -1.68
N ASN A 101 15.29 6.93 -1.34
CA ASN A 101 15.91 7.81 -0.34
C ASN A 101 15.25 7.70 1.05
N GLY A 102 14.47 6.65 1.28
CA GLY A 102 13.74 6.41 2.52
C GLY A 102 12.40 7.15 2.61
N ILE A 103 11.55 6.69 3.53
CA ILE A 103 10.14 7.11 3.64
C ILE A 103 9.96 8.62 3.86
N SER A 104 10.82 9.26 4.65
CA SER A 104 10.71 10.69 4.94
C SER A 104 10.84 11.55 3.68
N SER A 105 11.68 11.13 2.74
CA SER A 105 11.86 11.82 1.46
C SER A 105 10.69 11.60 0.50
N ASP A 106 9.98 10.49 0.63
CA ASP A 106 8.80 10.16 -0.17
C ASP A 106 7.59 10.99 0.29
N ILE A 107 7.34 10.95 1.60
CA ILE A 107 6.26 11.70 2.25
C ILE A 107 6.38 13.21 1.99
N ALA A 108 7.60 13.77 2.01
CA ALA A 108 7.83 15.19 1.79
C ALA A 108 7.44 15.72 0.39
N LYS A 109 7.24 14.84 -0.60
CA LYS A 109 6.84 15.22 -1.97
C LYS A 109 5.33 15.32 -2.15
N ARG A 110 4.55 14.92 -1.15
CA ARG A 110 3.09 14.85 -1.24
C ARG A 110 2.47 16.23 -1.08
N ASP A 111 1.27 16.36 -1.62
CA ASP A 111 0.53 17.61 -1.81
C ASP A 111 -0.11 18.14 -0.52
N PHE A 112 -0.62 17.25 0.33
CA PHE A 112 -1.33 17.61 1.56
C PHE A 112 -0.84 16.82 2.78
N THR A 113 -0.74 17.48 3.93
CA THR A 113 -0.31 16.86 5.20
C THR A 113 -1.21 15.71 5.64
N ILE A 114 -2.51 15.76 5.33
CA ILE A 114 -3.45 14.67 5.65
C ILE A 114 -3.18 13.38 4.82
N ASN A 115 -2.42 13.49 3.73
CA ASN A 115 -2.03 12.36 2.86
C ASN A 115 -0.54 11.97 3.04
N SER A 116 0.14 12.55 4.03
CA SER A 116 1.61 12.54 4.21
C SER A 116 2.02 11.96 5.55
#